data_AF-A0A937YVZ0-F1
#
_entry.id   AF-A0A937YVZ0-F1
#
_cell.length_a   1.000
_cell.length_b   1.000
_cell.length_c   1.000
_cell.angle_alpha   90.00
_cell.angle_beta   90.00
_cell.angle_gamma   90.00
#
_symmetry.space_group_name_H-M   'P 1'
#
loop_
_entity.id
_entity.type
_entity.pdbx_description
1 polymer ?
#
loop_
_entity_poly.entity_id
_entity_poly.type
_entity_poly.pdbx_seq_one_letter_code
_entity_poly.pdbx_strand_id
1 'polypeptide(L)'
;MSARTLLWLAMAALALGGPARAELPQGLTYDDAYAWFAVETITDVQDGKPYAKGWILTSQLRILGRTPDHSAFRLLVKQGGQTLATVYQDGSIYRYNPPAWAGKSDCLWNNNIVDRKQIVKAEGPVQVEVYYVQGDDLSEHLARVHTVDVRKVTRVRGSQNEPDSPQYYVNRNGEAAVAWIYQRAELIQPYTAGDGGDTYSENVVELVFGVCPTEEGRSVPLGYVRTTVDGKPLDLSPYQQYTQKDAVHGEVSSWRQYEVVQSTGPNEKEPIGFRQYSLILPFTFGPQGDILRDTTKPSLSDHPGQWECTYIVNGQKVRTWRFTVGQDGNIQPHPEEQHGLGLAPGAHLVEMAIPDGGAFIDERLVPEQAKTGGFYGRAWQSEEMKAAAAGIPAKGTPWP
;
A
#
# COMPACT_ATOMS: atom_id res chain seq x y z
N MET A 1 -26.55 46.18 -31.46
CA MET A 1 -26.83 45.75 -30.07
C MET A 1 -28.23 45.16 -30.03
N SER A 2 -28.35 43.84 -29.94
CA SER A 2 -29.57 43.20 -29.41
C SER A 2 -29.17 41.88 -28.76
N ALA A 3 -29.77 41.64 -27.59
CA ALA A 3 -29.45 40.56 -26.67
C ALA A 3 -30.09 39.24 -27.12
N ARG A 4 -29.26 38.20 -27.30
CA ARG A 4 -29.67 36.79 -27.28
C ARG A 4 -28.52 35.92 -26.77
N THR A 5 -28.37 35.87 -25.46
CA THR A 5 -27.62 34.84 -24.74
C THR A 5 -28.40 34.53 -23.46
N LEU A 6 -28.37 33.28 -23.01
CA LEU A 6 -29.04 32.69 -21.84
C LEU A 6 -30.46 32.16 -22.08
N LEU A 7 -30.57 30.86 -22.34
CA LEU A 7 -31.39 29.93 -21.54
C LEU A 7 -31.12 28.48 -21.98
N TRP A 8 -30.17 27.80 -21.32
CA TRP A 8 -30.12 26.32 -21.21
C TRP A 8 -29.38 26.00 -19.91
N LEU A 9 -30.08 26.16 -18.79
CA LEU A 9 -29.62 25.78 -17.46
C LEU A 9 -30.86 25.45 -16.63
N ALA A 10 -31.32 24.20 -16.72
CA ALA A 10 -32.12 23.50 -15.70
C ALA A 10 -32.65 22.18 -16.29
N MET A 11 -31.97 21.07 -15.98
CA MET A 11 -32.60 19.84 -15.48
C MET A 11 -31.52 18.76 -15.28
N ALA A 12 -30.92 18.78 -14.10
CA ALA A 12 -30.25 17.63 -13.50
C ALA A 12 -30.28 17.80 -11.97
N ALA A 13 -31.49 17.79 -11.42
CA ALA A 13 -31.73 17.68 -9.99
C ALA A 13 -32.73 16.55 -9.79
N LEU A 14 -32.23 15.33 -9.60
CA LEU A 14 -32.92 14.21 -8.94
C LEU A 14 -31.99 12.99 -8.90
N ALA A 15 -31.09 12.99 -7.91
CA ALA A 15 -30.67 11.84 -7.09
C ALA A 15 -29.57 12.33 -6.13
N LEU A 16 -29.91 13.23 -5.20
CA LEU A 16 -29.06 13.53 -4.05
C LEU A 16 -29.21 12.39 -3.03
N GLY A 17 -28.82 11.18 -3.41
CA GLY A 17 -28.20 10.31 -2.44
C GLY A 17 -26.84 10.94 -2.17
N GLY A 18 -26.61 11.46 -0.97
CA GLY A 18 -25.24 11.77 -0.55
C GLY A 18 -24.37 10.54 -0.81
N PRO A 19 -23.06 10.72 -1.11
CA PRO A 19 -22.19 9.57 -1.31
C PRO A 19 -22.38 8.63 -0.12
N ALA A 20 -22.74 7.37 -0.40
CA ALA A 20 -22.96 6.38 0.64
C ALA A 20 -21.72 6.40 1.54
N ARG A 21 -21.92 6.69 2.83
CA ARG A 21 -20.82 6.71 3.78
C ARG A 21 -20.39 5.26 3.96
N ALA A 22 -19.10 5.00 3.82
CA ALA A 22 -18.56 3.72 4.20
C ALA A 22 -18.82 3.48 5.69
N GLU A 23 -19.54 2.42 6.01
CA GLU A 23 -19.96 2.07 7.36
C GLU A 23 -19.92 0.55 7.47
N LEU A 24 -18.95 0.07 8.25
CA LEU A 24 -18.87 -1.34 8.62
C LEU A 24 -19.63 -1.58 9.93
N PRO A 25 -20.13 -2.80 10.16
CA PRO A 25 -20.65 -3.21 11.46
C PRO A 25 -19.67 -2.89 12.60
N GLN A 26 -20.22 -2.62 13.79
CA GLN A 26 -19.43 -2.28 14.97
C GLN A 26 -18.37 -3.36 15.26
N GLY A 27 -17.14 -2.92 15.50
CA GLY A 27 -16.01 -3.82 15.81
C GLY A 27 -15.29 -4.37 14.57
N LEU A 28 -15.72 -3.97 13.36
CA LEU A 28 -15.00 -4.25 12.12
C LEU A 28 -14.27 -2.99 11.63
N THR A 29 -13.05 -3.19 11.12
CA THR A 29 -12.23 -2.11 10.55
C THR A 29 -11.67 -2.55 9.21
N TYR A 30 -11.81 -1.71 8.18
CA TYR A 30 -11.15 -1.93 6.89
C TYR A 30 -9.68 -1.55 6.99
N ASP A 31 -8.79 -2.41 6.52
CA ASP A 31 -7.34 -2.20 6.57
C ASP A 31 -6.85 -1.58 5.25
N ASP A 32 -6.63 -0.26 5.26
CA ASP A 32 -6.22 0.50 4.09
C ASP A 32 -4.79 0.16 3.64
N ALA A 33 -3.90 -0.20 4.56
CA ALA A 33 -2.51 -0.54 4.22
C ALA A 33 -2.36 -1.96 3.68
N TYR A 34 -3.29 -2.86 3.98
CA TYR A 34 -3.35 -4.19 3.36
C TYR A 34 -3.99 -4.17 1.97
N ALA A 35 -4.79 -3.14 1.67
CA ALA A 35 -5.44 -3.03 0.38
C ALA A 35 -4.39 -2.99 -0.74
N TRP A 36 -4.54 -3.87 -1.72
CA TRP A 36 -3.73 -3.85 -2.94
C TRP A 36 -4.60 -4.03 -4.16
N PHE A 37 -4.60 -3.06 -5.07
CA PHE A 37 -5.24 -3.14 -6.38
C PHE A 37 -4.19 -3.27 -7.48
N ALA A 38 -4.44 -4.23 -8.37
CA ALA A 38 -3.71 -4.40 -9.62
C ALA A 38 -4.67 -4.79 -10.73
N VAL A 39 -4.21 -4.67 -11.97
CA VAL A 39 -4.97 -5.11 -13.14
C VAL A 39 -4.23 -6.20 -13.90
N GLU A 40 -4.96 -7.19 -14.39
CA GLU A 40 -4.46 -8.17 -15.34
C GLU A 40 -5.03 -7.83 -16.72
N THR A 41 -4.14 -7.60 -17.69
CA THR A 41 -4.57 -7.33 -19.08
C THR A 41 -5.05 -8.63 -19.72
N ILE A 42 -6.25 -8.59 -20.31
CA ILE A 42 -6.75 -9.69 -21.13
C ILE A 42 -6.44 -9.40 -22.58
N THR A 43 -5.63 -10.28 -23.19
CA THR A 43 -5.21 -10.18 -24.59
C THR A 43 -5.97 -11.19 -25.45
N ASP A 44 -6.20 -10.85 -26.70
CA ASP A 44 -6.79 -11.73 -27.71
C ASP A 44 -6.13 -11.45 -29.07
N VAL A 45 -6.45 -12.24 -30.10
CA VAL A 45 -5.86 -12.13 -31.44
C VAL A 45 -6.95 -11.84 -32.47
N GLN A 46 -6.76 -10.75 -33.23
CA GLN A 46 -7.62 -10.40 -34.36
C GLN A 46 -6.75 -10.22 -35.60
N ASP A 47 -7.10 -10.92 -36.69
CA ASP A 47 -6.34 -10.88 -37.97
C ASP A 47 -4.84 -11.17 -37.79
N GLY A 48 -4.51 -12.11 -36.90
CA GLY A 48 -3.13 -12.47 -36.57
C GLY A 48 -2.38 -11.46 -35.70
N LYS A 49 -3.01 -10.36 -35.29
CA LYS A 49 -2.40 -9.32 -34.44
C LYS A 49 -2.93 -9.40 -33.00
N PRO A 50 -2.05 -9.39 -31.98
CA PRO A 50 -2.47 -9.34 -30.60
C PRO A 50 -3.09 -7.98 -30.27
N TYR A 51 -4.21 -7.97 -29.54
CA TYR A 51 -4.86 -6.75 -29.05
C TYR A 51 -5.32 -6.92 -27.59
N ALA A 52 -5.45 -5.80 -26.89
CA ALA A 52 -5.93 -5.80 -25.51
C ALA A 52 -7.47 -5.75 -25.53
N LYS A 53 -8.11 -6.85 -25.13
CA LYS A 53 -9.58 -6.94 -24.98
C LYS A 53 -10.08 -6.05 -23.83
N GLY A 54 -9.22 -5.80 -22.85
CA GLY A 54 -9.46 -4.99 -21.68
C GLY A 54 -8.57 -5.46 -20.53
N TRP A 55 -9.03 -5.22 -19.32
CA TRP A 55 -8.37 -5.67 -18.11
C TRP A 55 -9.38 -6.16 -17.09
N ILE A 56 -8.92 -6.98 -16.14
CA ILE A 56 -9.71 -7.41 -14.98
C ILE A 56 -9.05 -6.90 -13.71
N LEU A 57 -9.87 -6.55 -12.71
CA LEU A 57 -9.38 -6.15 -11.40
C LEU A 57 -8.88 -7.39 -10.64
N THR A 58 -7.71 -7.26 -10.04
CA THR A 58 -7.19 -8.18 -9.03
C THR A 58 -6.97 -7.42 -7.75
N SER A 59 -7.41 -7.96 -6.61
CA SER A 59 -7.33 -7.24 -5.33
C SER A 59 -6.87 -8.10 -4.16
N GLN A 60 -6.21 -7.46 -3.21
CA GLN A 60 -5.94 -8.00 -1.87
C GLN A 60 -6.63 -7.10 -0.86
N LEU A 61 -7.43 -7.67 0.04
CA LEU A 61 -8.25 -6.92 0.98
C LEU A 61 -8.26 -7.61 2.34
N ARG A 62 -8.38 -6.80 3.41
CA ARG A 62 -8.52 -7.28 4.79
C ARG A 62 -9.51 -6.43 5.56
N ILE A 63 -10.40 -7.09 6.29
CA ILE A 63 -11.27 -6.50 7.31
C ILE A 63 -10.91 -7.15 8.64
N LEU A 64 -10.53 -6.31 9.59
CA LEU A 64 -10.16 -6.69 10.94
C LEU A 64 -11.42 -6.82 11.78
N GLY A 65 -11.41 -7.76 12.72
CA GLY A 65 -12.51 -8.07 13.60
C GLY A 65 -13.17 -9.41 13.28
N ARG A 66 -13.99 -9.86 14.23
CA ARG A 66 -14.70 -11.14 14.17
C ARG A 66 -15.86 -11.06 13.18
N THR A 67 -15.71 -11.69 12.02
CA THR A 67 -16.79 -11.89 11.04
C THR A 67 -17.43 -13.27 11.20
N PRO A 68 -18.67 -13.50 10.74
CA PRO A 68 -19.23 -14.85 10.62
C PRO A 68 -18.57 -15.67 9.52
N ASP A 69 -18.70 -16.99 9.62
CA ASP A 69 -18.23 -17.92 8.57
C ASP A 69 -18.94 -17.63 7.25
N HIS A 70 -18.29 -17.92 6.12
CA HIS A 70 -18.79 -17.60 4.76
C HIS A 70 -18.98 -16.10 4.47
N SER A 71 -18.39 -15.21 5.26
CA SER A 71 -18.31 -13.80 4.89
C SER A 71 -17.48 -13.59 3.61
N ALA A 72 -17.80 -12.56 2.84
CA ALA A 72 -17.22 -12.34 1.51
C ALA A 72 -16.91 -10.87 1.23
N PHE A 73 -16.18 -10.65 0.14
CA PHE A 73 -15.97 -9.34 -0.46
C PHE A 73 -16.77 -9.23 -1.75
N ARG A 74 -17.38 -8.06 -1.95
CA ARG A 74 -17.96 -7.66 -3.23
C ARG A 74 -17.35 -6.34 -3.68
N LEU A 75 -16.85 -6.28 -4.90
CA LEU A 75 -16.22 -5.10 -5.47
C LEU A 75 -17.03 -4.59 -6.65
N LEU A 76 -17.32 -3.28 -6.68
CA LEU A 76 -17.90 -2.60 -7.83
C LEU A 76 -16.86 -1.67 -8.44
N VAL A 77 -16.52 -1.88 -9.72
CA VAL A 77 -15.70 -0.94 -10.48
C VAL A 77 -16.62 0.03 -11.19
N LYS A 78 -16.46 1.33 -10.95
CA LYS A 78 -17.32 2.39 -11.47
C LYS A 78 -16.53 3.48 -12.19
N GLN A 79 -17.13 4.05 -13.24
CA GLN A 79 -16.63 5.28 -13.87
C GLN A 79 -17.82 6.11 -14.37
N GLY A 80 -17.83 7.42 -14.08
CA GLY A 80 -18.93 8.30 -14.48
C GLY A 80 -20.31 7.87 -13.95
N GLY A 81 -20.36 7.22 -12.78
CA GLY A 81 -21.59 6.67 -12.19
C GLY A 81 -22.04 5.32 -12.76
N GLN A 82 -21.43 4.85 -13.85
CA GLN A 82 -21.72 3.53 -14.44
C GLN A 82 -20.90 2.45 -13.73
N THR A 83 -21.55 1.34 -13.37
CA THR A 83 -20.85 0.11 -12.94
C THR A 83 -20.33 -0.64 -14.16
N LEU A 84 -19.01 -0.82 -14.22
CA LEU A 84 -18.29 -1.47 -15.31
C LEU A 84 -18.03 -2.95 -15.05
N ALA A 85 -17.84 -3.31 -13.78
CA ALA A 85 -17.59 -4.68 -13.35
C ALA A 85 -18.11 -4.90 -11.92
N THR A 86 -18.49 -6.15 -11.63
CA THR A 86 -18.84 -6.60 -10.28
C THR A 86 -18.13 -7.90 -9.98
N VAL A 87 -17.29 -7.91 -8.96
CA VAL A 87 -16.55 -9.09 -8.51
C VAL A 87 -17.10 -9.50 -7.14
N TYR A 88 -17.36 -10.79 -6.95
CA TYR A 88 -17.75 -11.36 -5.67
C TYR A 88 -16.81 -12.52 -5.36
N GLN A 89 -16.29 -12.58 -4.14
CA GLN A 89 -15.48 -13.70 -3.70
C GLN A 89 -15.54 -13.89 -2.19
N ASP A 90 -15.71 -15.13 -1.77
CA ASP A 90 -15.62 -15.51 -0.36
C ASP A 90 -14.24 -15.14 0.19
N GLY A 91 -14.22 -14.63 1.43
CA GLY A 91 -12.97 -14.35 2.12
C GLY A 91 -12.50 -15.55 2.93
N SER A 92 -11.19 -15.63 3.13
CA SER A 92 -10.60 -16.52 4.11
C SER A 92 -10.73 -15.87 5.50
N ILE A 93 -11.13 -16.66 6.48
CA ILE A 93 -11.24 -16.19 7.87
C ILE A 93 -10.03 -16.67 8.63
N TYR A 94 -9.26 -15.73 9.14
CA TYR A 94 -8.19 -15.99 10.08
C TYR A 94 -8.71 -15.73 11.50
N ARG A 95 -8.66 -16.76 12.35
CA ARG A 95 -9.00 -16.67 13.77
C ARG A 95 -7.70 -16.76 14.54
N TYR A 96 -7.09 -15.63 14.86
CA TYR A 96 -5.89 -15.65 15.69
C TYR A 96 -6.27 -15.57 17.15
N ASN A 97 -5.67 -16.44 17.96
CA ASN A 97 -5.81 -16.39 19.42
C ASN A 97 -4.45 -16.02 20.04
N PRO A 98 -4.00 -14.76 19.89
CA PRO A 98 -2.71 -14.31 20.41
C PRO A 98 -2.68 -14.29 21.95
N PRO A 99 -1.48 -14.15 22.54
CA PRO A 99 -1.34 -13.62 23.89
C PRO A 99 -2.11 -12.31 24.07
N ALA A 100 -2.67 -12.06 25.26
CA ALA A 100 -3.61 -10.97 25.53
C ALA A 100 -3.11 -9.56 25.17
N TRP A 101 -1.80 -9.34 25.14
CA TRP A 101 -1.18 -8.04 24.82
C TRP A 101 -1.04 -7.76 23.32
N ALA A 102 -1.11 -8.78 22.46
CA ALA A 102 -0.96 -8.62 21.00
C ALA A 102 -2.30 -8.32 20.29
N GLY A 103 -3.42 -8.32 21.03
CA GLY A 103 -4.77 -8.03 20.52
C GLY A 103 -5.32 -9.15 19.62
N LYS A 104 -6.59 -9.53 19.77
CA LYS A 104 -7.20 -10.55 18.90
C LYS A 104 -7.27 -10.03 17.46
N SER A 105 -6.47 -10.61 16.57
CA SER A 105 -6.46 -10.30 15.15
C SER A 105 -7.31 -11.30 14.36
N ASP A 106 -8.58 -11.46 14.77
CA ASP A 106 -9.55 -12.06 13.86
C ASP A 106 -9.64 -11.17 12.63
N CYS A 107 -9.61 -11.76 11.44
CA CYS A 107 -9.83 -10.99 10.21
C CYS A 107 -10.45 -11.84 9.11
N LEU A 108 -11.21 -11.15 8.25
CA LEU A 108 -11.55 -11.61 6.92
C LEU A 108 -10.50 -11.07 5.97
N TRP A 109 -9.85 -11.93 5.18
CA TRP A 109 -8.86 -11.49 4.20
C TRP A 109 -8.94 -12.31 2.92
N ASN A 110 -8.43 -11.75 1.83
CA ASN A 110 -8.27 -12.46 0.56
C ASN A 110 -7.17 -11.79 -0.25
N ASN A 111 -6.25 -12.58 -0.81
CA ASN A 111 -5.08 -12.10 -1.55
C ASN A 111 -5.20 -12.17 -3.07
N ASN A 112 -6.34 -12.60 -3.58
CA ASN A 112 -6.55 -12.75 -5.02
C ASN A 112 -8.03 -12.68 -5.36
N ILE A 113 -8.66 -11.56 -5.05
CA ILE A 113 -10.04 -11.31 -5.45
C ILE A 113 -10.07 -10.99 -6.94
N VAL A 114 -10.70 -11.85 -7.74
CA VAL A 114 -10.70 -11.73 -9.20
C VAL A 114 -11.89 -12.46 -9.83
N ASP A 115 -12.53 -11.84 -10.84
CA ASP A 115 -13.42 -12.53 -11.78
C ASP A 115 -12.95 -12.25 -13.22
N ARG A 116 -12.39 -13.29 -13.86
CA ARG A 116 -11.84 -13.21 -15.23
C ARG A 116 -12.90 -12.92 -16.29
N LYS A 117 -14.20 -13.01 -15.97
CA LYS A 117 -15.31 -12.67 -16.87
C LYS A 117 -15.64 -11.17 -16.87
N GLN A 118 -15.21 -10.43 -15.84
CA GLN A 118 -15.53 -9.01 -15.63
C GLN A 118 -14.50 -8.10 -16.32
N ILE A 119 -14.44 -8.15 -17.65
CA ILE A 119 -13.47 -7.40 -18.43
C ILE A 119 -13.90 -5.93 -18.57
N VAL A 120 -13.06 -5.02 -18.09
CA VAL A 120 -13.21 -3.56 -18.16
C VAL A 120 -12.32 -3.00 -19.27
N LYS A 121 -12.79 -1.93 -19.94
CA LYS A 121 -12.03 -1.22 -21.00
C LYS A 121 -11.69 0.23 -20.64
N ALA A 122 -12.14 0.70 -19.48
CA ALA A 122 -11.93 2.07 -19.01
C ALA A 122 -10.45 2.35 -18.70
N GLU A 123 -10.06 3.59 -18.89
CA GLU A 123 -8.75 4.17 -18.55
C GLU A 123 -8.96 5.41 -17.69
N GLY A 124 -7.90 5.86 -17.01
CA GLY A 124 -7.91 6.96 -16.06
C GLY A 124 -8.47 6.57 -14.68
N PRO A 125 -8.95 7.54 -13.90
CA PRO A 125 -9.50 7.27 -12.58
C PRO A 125 -10.79 6.46 -12.67
N VAL A 126 -10.82 5.33 -11.97
CA VAL A 126 -12.00 4.52 -11.71
C VAL A 126 -12.23 4.42 -10.20
N GLN A 127 -13.49 4.38 -9.79
CA GLN A 127 -13.85 4.12 -8.40
C GLN A 127 -13.96 2.61 -8.18
N VAL A 128 -13.36 2.12 -7.10
CA VAL A 128 -13.55 0.75 -6.62
C VAL A 128 -14.27 0.84 -5.28
N GLU A 129 -15.55 0.51 -5.28
CA GLU A 129 -16.32 0.35 -4.05
C GLU A 129 -16.12 -1.06 -3.52
N VAL A 130 -15.64 -1.16 -2.28
CA VAL A 130 -15.42 -2.42 -1.58
C VAL A 130 -16.54 -2.61 -0.58
N TYR A 131 -17.28 -3.70 -0.73
CA TYR A 131 -18.33 -4.13 0.17
C TYR A 131 -17.90 -5.36 0.97
N TYR A 132 -18.22 -5.32 2.25
CA TYR A 132 -18.26 -6.48 3.13
C TYR A 132 -19.62 -7.15 3.00
N VAL A 133 -19.63 -8.47 2.78
CA VAL A 133 -20.85 -9.28 2.75
C VAL A 133 -20.84 -10.19 3.97
N GLN A 134 -21.84 -10.03 4.84
CA GLN A 134 -21.93 -10.81 6.07
C GLN A 134 -22.40 -12.23 5.79
N GLY A 135 -21.68 -13.23 6.29
CA GLY A 135 -21.94 -14.63 5.96
C GLY A 135 -23.27 -15.20 6.50
N ASP A 136 -23.80 -14.64 7.60
CA ASP A 136 -25.03 -15.15 8.22
C ASP A 136 -26.31 -14.80 7.46
N ASP A 137 -26.38 -13.58 6.90
CA ASP A 137 -27.60 -13.01 6.32
C ASP A 137 -27.41 -12.37 4.94
N LEU A 138 -26.18 -12.38 4.42
CA LEU A 138 -25.78 -11.77 3.15
C LEU A 138 -26.00 -10.26 3.07
N SER A 139 -26.12 -9.57 4.23
CA SER A 139 -26.17 -8.11 4.24
C SER A 139 -24.87 -7.52 3.70
N GLU A 140 -24.99 -6.50 2.84
CA GLU A 140 -23.86 -5.81 2.22
C GLU A 140 -23.61 -4.47 2.92
N HIS A 141 -22.35 -4.23 3.30
CA HIS A 141 -21.90 -3.01 3.98
C HIS A 141 -20.75 -2.38 3.18
N LEU A 142 -20.87 -1.10 2.81
CA LEU A 142 -19.80 -0.42 2.10
C LEU A 142 -18.61 -0.20 3.05
N ALA A 143 -17.50 -0.89 2.80
CA ALA A 143 -16.30 -0.83 3.63
C ALA A 143 -15.39 0.35 3.26
N ARG A 144 -15.18 0.57 1.95
CA ARG A 144 -14.31 1.63 1.45
C ARG A 144 -14.60 1.97 -0.02
N VAL A 145 -14.27 3.19 -0.42
CA VAL A 145 -14.23 3.61 -1.82
C VAL A 145 -12.81 4.07 -2.13
N HIS A 146 -12.16 3.43 -3.09
CA HIS A 146 -10.84 3.82 -3.60
C HIS A 146 -10.97 4.48 -4.96
N THR A 147 -10.03 5.38 -5.28
CA THR A 147 -9.84 5.90 -6.65
C THR A 147 -8.57 5.29 -7.22
N VAL A 148 -8.74 4.37 -8.16
CA VAL A 148 -7.63 3.65 -8.81
C VAL A 148 -7.41 4.28 -10.18
N ASP A 149 -6.20 4.78 -10.43
CA ASP A 149 -5.83 5.35 -11.74
C ASP A 149 -5.29 4.25 -12.65
N VAL A 150 -6.10 3.82 -13.62
CA VAL A 150 -5.73 2.75 -14.57
C VAL A 150 -5.17 3.37 -15.84
N ARG A 151 -3.95 3.00 -16.18
CA ARG A 151 -3.24 3.54 -17.34
C ARG A 151 -2.99 2.45 -18.37
N LYS A 152 -2.86 2.87 -19.62
CA LYS A 152 -2.58 2.00 -20.75
C LYS A 152 -1.26 2.38 -21.39
N VAL A 153 -0.46 1.35 -21.67
CA VAL A 153 0.87 1.47 -22.24
C VAL A 153 0.98 0.59 -23.46
N THR A 154 1.50 1.17 -24.54
CA THR A 154 1.86 0.42 -25.75
C THR A 154 3.05 -0.48 -25.48
N ARG A 155 3.07 -1.65 -26.12
CA ARG A 155 4.19 -2.60 -26.03
C ARG A 155 4.68 -2.95 -27.42
N VAL A 156 5.95 -3.32 -27.50
CA VAL A 156 6.52 -3.97 -28.68
C VAL A 156 7.14 -5.31 -28.30
N ARG A 157 7.10 -6.27 -29.24
CA ARG A 157 7.59 -7.63 -29.12
C ARG A 157 8.90 -7.81 -29.89
N GLY A 158 9.79 -8.60 -29.30
CA GLY A 158 11.02 -9.06 -29.96
C GLY A 158 12.08 -7.98 -30.14
N SER A 159 13.18 -8.34 -30.79
CA SER A 159 14.28 -7.44 -31.12
C SER A 159 13.97 -6.49 -32.30
N GLN A 160 12.82 -6.69 -32.96
CA GLN A 160 12.41 -5.95 -34.16
C GLN A 160 11.39 -4.83 -33.88
N ASN A 161 11.06 -4.56 -32.61
CA ASN A 161 10.08 -3.55 -32.19
C ASN A 161 8.70 -3.73 -32.87
N GLU A 162 8.26 -4.98 -33.08
CA GLU A 162 6.93 -5.24 -33.64
C GLU A 162 5.84 -4.85 -32.65
N PRO A 163 4.74 -4.18 -33.04
CA PRO A 163 3.65 -3.88 -32.10
C PRO A 163 3.11 -5.13 -31.40
N ASP A 164 3.01 -5.09 -30.07
CA ASP A 164 2.33 -6.11 -29.26
C ASP A 164 1.01 -5.56 -28.70
N SER A 165 0.22 -6.42 -28.04
CA SER A 165 -0.95 -5.95 -27.31
C SER A 165 -0.53 -4.93 -26.24
N PRO A 166 -1.21 -3.76 -26.17
CA PRO A 166 -1.06 -2.85 -25.04
C PRO A 166 -1.28 -3.56 -23.71
N GLN A 167 -0.68 -3.03 -22.64
CA GLN A 167 -0.94 -3.45 -21.27
C GLN A 167 -1.62 -2.34 -20.49
N TYR A 168 -2.45 -2.74 -19.53
CA TYR A 168 -2.99 -1.88 -18.49
C TYR A 168 -2.21 -2.09 -17.20
N TYR A 169 -2.05 -1.01 -16.44
CA TYR A 169 -1.47 -1.05 -15.09
C TYR A 169 -2.20 -0.07 -14.17
N VAL A 170 -2.06 -0.26 -12.87
CA VAL A 170 -2.49 0.72 -11.86
C VAL A 170 -1.32 1.66 -11.60
N ASN A 171 -1.53 2.95 -11.82
CA ASN A 171 -0.59 3.98 -11.45
C ASN A 171 -0.57 4.15 -9.92
N ARG A 172 0.61 4.05 -9.31
CA ARG A 172 0.81 4.11 -7.85
C ARG A 172 1.86 5.15 -7.43
N ASN A 173 2.18 6.15 -8.26
CA ASN A 173 3.16 7.16 -7.83
C ASN A 173 2.64 8.04 -6.67
N GLY A 174 1.33 8.05 -6.40
CA GLY A 174 0.76 8.65 -5.18
C GLY A 174 1.20 7.94 -3.88
N GLU A 175 1.57 6.67 -3.95
CA GLU A 175 2.00 5.87 -2.80
C GLU A 175 3.44 6.18 -2.34
N ALA A 176 4.15 7.10 -3.02
CA ALA A 176 5.53 7.44 -2.69
C ALA A 176 5.71 8.04 -1.28
N ALA A 177 4.65 8.62 -0.71
CA ALA A 177 4.65 9.14 0.66
C ALA A 177 4.15 8.12 1.71
N VAL A 178 3.67 6.94 1.27
CA VAL A 178 3.06 5.95 2.16
C VAL A 178 4.12 5.07 2.80
N ALA A 179 4.14 5.11 4.13
CA ALA A 179 4.85 4.15 4.96
C ALA A 179 4.08 3.93 6.27
N TRP A 180 4.20 2.73 6.83
CA TRP A 180 3.65 2.41 8.14
C TRP A 180 4.60 1.51 8.90
N ILE A 181 4.49 1.55 10.22
CA ILE A 181 5.28 0.75 11.16
C ILE A 181 4.34 -0.20 11.90
N TYR A 182 4.83 -1.38 12.26
CA TYR A 182 4.03 -2.46 12.84
C TYR A 182 4.78 -3.13 13.98
N GLN A 183 4.21 -3.09 15.19
CA GLN A 183 4.64 -3.88 16.33
C GLN A 183 4.16 -5.33 16.15
N ARG A 184 5.00 -6.12 15.50
CA ARG A 184 4.69 -7.49 15.11
C ARG A 184 5.08 -8.46 16.21
N ALA A 185 4.07 -9.01 16.87
CA ALA A 185 4.26 -10.01 17.91
C ALA A 185 4.85 -11.31 17.35
N GLU A 186 5.46 -12.09 18.24
CA GLU A 186 5.94 -13.45 17.94
C GLU A 186 4.91 -14.28 17.15
N LEU A 187 5.38 -15.06 16.17
CA LEU A 187 4.56 -15.97 15.35
C LEU A 187 3.44 -15.32 14.52
N ILE A 188 3.27 -14.00 14.59
CA ILE A 188 2.42 -13.26 13.66
C ILE A 188 3.12 -13.20 12.31
N GLN A 189 2.38 -13.34 11.21
CA GLN A 189 2.89 -13.19 9.86
C GLN A 189 3.26 -11.72 9.53
N PRO A 190 4.10 -11.46 8.52
CA PRO A 190 4.39 -10.08 8.09
C PRO A 190 3.11 -9.32 7.77
N TYR A 191 3.12 -8.00 7.94
CA TYR A 191 1.90 -7.17 7.78
C TYR A 191 1.17 -7.43 6.45
N THR A 192 1.97 -7.60 5.40
CA THR A 192 1.56 -7.71 4.01
C THR A 192 1.43 -9.16 3.52
N ALA A 193 1.76 -10.15 4.36
CA ALA A 193 1.54 -11.55 4.04
C ALA A 193 0.05 -11.90 4.20
N GLY A 194 -0.42 -12.90 3.43
CA GLY A 194 -1.71 -13.53 3.69
C GLY A 194 -1.59 -14.87 4.35
N ASP A 195 -0.85 -15.78 3.71
CA ASP A 195 -0.50 -17.08 4.25
C ASP A 195 0.97 -17.41 3.96
N GLY A 196 1.67 -17.98 4.94
CA GLY A 196 2.99 -18.59 4.75
C GLY A 196 4.17 -17.61 4.76
N GLY A 197 3.99 -16.38 5.25
CA GLY A 197 5.13 -15.47 5.49
C GLY A 197 6.03 -15.95 6.64
N ASP A 198 7.32 -15.65 6.54
CA ASP A 198 8.30 -16.01 7.57
C ASP A 198 7.92 -15.39 8.90
N THR A 199 7.96 -16.17 9.98
CA THR A 199 7.65 -15.72 11.34
C THR A 199 8.91 -15.55 12.17
N TYR A 200 8.82 -14.71 13.20
CA TYR A 200 9.89 -14.53 14.16
C TYR A 200 9.51 -15.20 15.49
N SER A 201 10.50 -15.78 16.15
CA SER A 201 10.40 -16.33 17.51
C SER A 201 10.56 -15.25 18.59
N GLU A 202 10.45 -13.98 18.22
CA GLU A 202 10.58 -12.82 19.09
C GLU A 202 9.72 -11.66 18.56
N ASN A 203 9.46 -10.68 19.42
CA ASN A 203 8.79 -9.44 19.04
C ASN A 203 9.70 -8.60 18.15
N VAL A 204 9.20 -8.21 16.98
CA VAL A 204 9.94 -7.39 16.01
C VAL A 204 9.16 -6.14 15.62
N VAL A 205 9.89 -5.09 15.29
CA VAL A 205 9.29 -3.90 14.67
C VAL A 205 9.48 -3.98 13.17
N GLU A 206 8.38 -4.12 12.45
CA GLU A 206 8.32 -4.16 10.99
C GLU A 206 7.97 -2.77 10.45
N LEU A 207 8.56 -2.38 9.34
CA LEU A 207 8.28 -1.12 8.68
C LEU A 207 8.06 -1.37 7.19
N VAL A 208 6.95 -0.89 6.65
CA VAL A 208 6.58 -1.10 5.25
C VAL A 208 6.50 0.22 4.51
N PHE A 209 7.01 0.28 3.28
CA PHE A 209 6.91 1.47 2.43
C PHE A 209 6.85 1.14 0.93
N GLY A 210 6.21 2.03 0.17
CA GLY A 210 6.07 1.93 -1.30
C GLY A 210 7.27 2.48 -2.07
N VAL A 211 7.55 1.88 -3.23
CA VAL A 211 8.64 2.28 -4.12
C VAL A 211 8.33 1.93 -5.57
N CYS A 212 8.76 2.81 -6.47
CA CYS A 212 8.90 2.53 -7.89
C CYS A 212 10.37 2.19 -8.16
N PRO A 213 10.76 0.91 -8.21
CA PRO A 213 12.16 0.53 -8.09
C PRO A 213 12.96 0.68 -9.38
N THR A 214 14.22 1.12 -9.29
CA THR A 214 15.22 0.93 -10.35
C THR A 214 15.54 -0.57 -10.52
N GLU A 215 16.30 -0.93 -11.55
CA GLU A 215 16.77 -2.32 -11.69
C GLU A 215 17.65 -2.77 -10.50
N GLU A 216 18.59 -1.92 -10.08
CA GLU A 216 19.39 -2.13 -8.86
C GLU A 216 18.50 -2.21 -7.62
N GLY A 217 17.49 -1.35 -7.57
CA GLY A 217 16.56 -1.24 -6.46
C GLY A 217 15.54 -2.35 -6.37
N ARG A 218 15.50 -3.34 -7.27
CA ARG A 218 14.48 -4.41 -7.27
C ARG A 218 14.48 -5.26 -6.00
N SER A 219 15.65 -5.49 -5.43
CA SER A 219 15.78 -6.15 -4.14
C SER A 219 16.13 -5.11 -3.10
N VAL A 220 15.66 -5.30 -1.86
CA VAL A 220 16.09 -4.47 -0.75
C VAL A 220 17.52 -4.85 -0.40
N PRO A 221 18.50 -3.95 -0.54
CA PRO A 221 19.86 -4.27 -0.18
C PRO A 221 20.04 -4.27 1.34
N LEU A 222 20.99 -5.04 1.84
CA LEU A 222 21.33 -4.95 3.26
C LEU A 222 21.89 -3.56 3.56
N GLY A 223 21.43 -3.00 4.67
CA GLY A 223 21.88 -1.72 5.18
C GLY A 223 21.73 -1.66 6.70
N TYR A 224 21.91 -0.48 7.25
CA TYR A 224 21.74 -0.23 8.67
C TYR A 224 20.85 0.99 8.90
N VAL A 225 20.30 1.11 10.10
CA VAL A 225 19.58 2.30 10.52
C VAL A 225 20.40 3.11 11.54
N ARG A 226 20.30 4.43 11.43
CA ARG A 226 20.65 5.35 12.52
C ARG A 226 19.37 5.87 13.14
N THR A 227 19.29 5.79 14.46
CA THR A 227 18.08 6.16 15.20
C THR A 227 18.39 7.22 16.23
N THR A 228 17.49 8.19 16.36
CA THR A 228 17.47 9.13 17.48
C THR A 228 16.13 9.08 18.19
N VAL A 229 16.15 9.29 19.50
CA VAL A 229 14.96 9.47 20.36
C VAL A 229 15.07 10.84 21.02
N ASP A 230 14.10 11.71 20.78
CA ASP A 230 14.12 13.11 21.19
C ASP A 230 15.43 13.83 20.79
N GLY A 231 15.92 13.51 19.58
CA GLY A 231 17.17 14.06 19.02
C GLY A 231 18.46 13.47 19.61
N LYS A 232 18.37 12.54 20.57
CA LYS A 232 19.55 11.85 21.13
C LYS A 232 19.81 10.54 20.38
N PRO A 233 21.05 10.27 19.94
CA PRO A 233 21.38 9.00 19.29
C PRO A 233 21.05 7.79 20.18
N LEU A 234 20.39 6.80 19.60
CA LEU A 234 20.20 5.49 20.21
C LEU A 234 21.39 4.60 19.82
N ASP A 235 22.00 3.96 20.82
CA ASP A 235 23.11 3.04 20.56
C ASP A 235 22.60 1.72 19.97
N LEU A 236 22.95 1.46 18.71
CA LEU A 236 22.64 0.23 17.97
C LEU A 236 23.91 -0.58 17.66
N SER A 237 25.06 -0.22 18.26
CA SER A 237 26.39 -0.74 17.91
C SER A 237 26.53 -2.27 17.90
N PRO A 238 25.92 -3.05 18.82
CA PRO A 238 25.99 -4.51 18.77
C PRO A 238 25.24 -5.12 17.58
N TYR A 239 24.30 -4.38 16.99
CA TYR A 239 23.35 -4.83 15.96
C TYR A 239 23.68 -4.30 14.56
N GLN A 240 24.72 -3.48 14.45
CA GLN A 240 25.24 -3.01 13.16
C GLN A 240 26.23 -4.00 12.51
N GLN A 241 26.53 -5.12 13.17
CA GLN A 241 27.45 -6.14 12.65
C GLN A 241 26.70 -7.22 11.85
N TYR A 242 26.57 -6.98 10.54
CA TYR A 242 26.44 -7.90 9.38
C TYR A 242 26.05 -9.39 9.57
N THR A 243 25.20 -9.78 10.51
CA THR A 243 24.45 -11.04 10.37
C THR A 243 23.18 -10.74 9.58
N GLN A 244 22.74 -11.67 8.71
CA GLN A 244 21.47 -11.54 7.96
C GLN A 244 20.26 -11.35 8.90
N LYS A 245 20.37 -11.77 10.17
CA LYS A 245 19.32 -11.69 11.18
C LYS A 245 19.20 -10.29 11.82
N ASP A 246 20.31 -9.52 11.85
CA ASP A 246 20.39 -8.22 12.52
C ASP A 246 20.47 -7.03 11.56
N ALA A 247 20.74 -7.30 10.27
CA ALA A 247 20.56 -6.33 9.22
C ALA A 247 19.07 -6.02 9.02
N VAL A 248 18.78 -4.85 8.44
CA VAL A 248 17.44 -4.58 7.91
C VAL A 248 17.15 -5.63 6.83
N HIS A 249 16.37 -6.66 7.19
CA HIS A 249 15.90 -7.68 6.26
C HIS A 249 14.72 -7.11 5.51
N GLY A 250 14.81 -7.16 4.19
CA GLY A 250 13.88 -6.53 3.28
C GLY A 250 13.16 -7.53 2.40
N GLU A 251 11.84 -7.65 2.54
CA GLU A 251 11.02 -8.50 1.66
C GLU A 251 10.20 -7.68 0.67
N VAL A 252 10.02 -8.23 -0.52
CA VAL A 252 9.13 -7.65 -1.53
C VAL A 252 7.78 -8.32 -1.39
N SER A 253 6.83 -7.64 -0.76
CA SER A 253 5.52 -8.23 -0.46
C SER A 253 4.56 -8.28 -1.64
N SER A 254 4.78 -7.40 -2.62
CA SER A 254 3.90 -7.24 -3.78
C SER A 254 4.72 -6.84 -5.00
N TRP A 255 4.67 -7.64 -6.06
CA TRP A 255 5.41 -7.39 -7.28
C TRP A 255 4.51 -7.56 -8.50
N ARG A 256 4.46 -6.53 -9.35
CA ARG A 256 4.05 -6.66 -10.74
C ARG A 256 4.95 -5.78 -11.61
N GLN A 257 5.79 -6.43 -12.41
CA GLN A 257 6.55 -5.79 -13.47
C GLN A 257 5.76 -5.90 -14.77
N TYR A 258 5.51 -4.75 -15.39
CA TYR A 258 5.02 -4.65 -16.75
C TYR A 258 6.19 -4.16 -17.58
N GLU A 259 6.77 -5.01 -18.42
CA GLU A 259 7.80 -4.55 -19.35
C GLU A 259 7.13 -3.74 -20.45
N VAL A 260 7.34 -2.42 -20.42
CA VAL A 260 6.93 -1.49 -21.46
C VAL A 260 8.16 -1.17 -22.28
N VAL A 261 8.13 -1.50 -23.56
CA VAL A 261 9.18 -1.09 -24.48
C VAL A 261 8.71 0.20 -25.13
N GLN A 262 9.19 1.35 -24.62
CA GLN A 262 8.89 2.65 -25.22
C GLN A 262 9.82 2.86 -26.42
N SER A 263 9.24 3.05 -27.60
CA SER A 263 9.97 3.21 -28.86
C SER A 263 10.46 4.66 -29.07
N THR A 264 11.13 5.26 -28.09
CA THR A 264 11.84 6.54 -28.30
C THR A 264 13.24 6.35 -28.89
N GLY A 265 13.71 5.11 -28.99
CA GLY A 265 14.89 4.71 -29.73
C GLY A 265 14.89 3.21 -30.02
N PRO A 266 15.78 2.72 -30.90
CA PRO A 266 15.98 1.29 -31.06
C PRO A 266 16.54 0.74 -29.73
N ASN A 267 15.73 -0.01 -28.97
CA ASN A 267 16.08 -0.85 -27.80
C ASN A 267 15.80 -0.32 -26.38
N GLU A 268 15.00 0.73 -26.16
CA GLU A 268 14.65 1.14 -24.78
C GLU A 268 13.49 0.30 -24.22
N LYS A 269 13.83 -0.66 -23.34
CA LYS A 269 12.88 -1.34 -22.45
C LYS A 269 12.80 -0.58 -21.14
N GLU A 270 11.63 -0.10 -20.77
CA GLU A 270 11.40 0.53 -19.48
C GLU A 270 10.42 -0.32 -18.65
N PRO A 271 10.88 -0.98 -17.57
CA PRO A 271 10.00 -1.74 -16.71
C PRO A 271 9.10 -0.79 -15.90
N ILE A 272 7.79 -0.95 -15.99
CA ILE A 272 6.83 -0.35 -15.05
C ILE A 272 6.68 -1.29 -13.87
N GLY A 273 7.04 -0.83 -12.69
CA GLY A 273 6.94 -1.63 -11.48
C GLY A 273 6.67 -0.79 -10.25
N PHE A 274 5.86 -1.34 -9.37
CA PHE A 274 5.67 -0.81 -8.02
C PHE A 274 5.88 -1.96 -7.04
N ARG A 275 6.55 -1.67 -5.93
CA ARG A 275 6.83 -2.63 -4.86
C ARG A 275 6.49 -2.02 -3.51
N GLN A 276 6.16 -2.88 -2.57
CA GLN A 276 6.18 -2.56 -1.15
C GLN A 276 7.34 -3.34 -0.53
N TYR A 277 8.18 -2.62 0.22
CA TYR A 277 9.27 -3.19 0.98
C TYR A 277 8.88 -3.27 2.43
N SER A 278 9.03 -4.45 3.02
CA SER A 278 8.94 -4.67 4.46
C SER A 278 10.34 -4.79 5.04
N LEU A 279 10.63 -4.01 6.09
CA LEU A 279 11.90 -3.92 6.78
C LEU A 279 11.75 -4.33 8.24
N ILE A 280 12.57 -5.27 8.71
CA ILE A 280 12.68 -5.50 10.16
C ILE A 280 13.73 -4.57 10.76
N LEU A 281 13.33 -3.77 11.75
CA LEU A 281 14.18 -2.81 12.41
C LEU A 281 14.98 -3.47 13.56
N PRO A 282 16.20 -3.00 13.87
CA PRO A 282 17.09 -3.63 14.86
C PRO A 282 16.73 -3.23 16.31
N PHE A 283 15.44 -3.17 16.60
CA PHE A 283 14.90 -2.93 17.93
C PHE A 283 13.61 -3.75 18.13
N THR A 284 13.28 -4.00 19.39
CA THR A 284 12.15 -4.84 19.80
C THR A 284 11.10 -4.01 20.55
N PHE A 285 10.07 -4.64 21.06
CA PHE A 285 9.07 -4.02 21.91
C PHE A 285 8.57 -5.00 22.97
N GLY A 286 7.93 -4.46 24.01
CA GLY A 286 7.40 -5.22 25.14
C GLY A 286 8.04 -4.81 26.46
N PRO A 287 7.34 -5.07 27.58
CA PRO A 287 7.82 -4.68 28.90
C PRO A 287 9.09 -5.44 29.30
N GLN A 288 9.85 -4.88 30.24
CA GLN A 288 11.02 -5.58 30.78
C GLN A 288 10.60 -6.91 31.45
N GLY A 289 11.33 -7.99 31.14
CA GLY A 289 11.01 -9.33 31.65
C GLY A 289 10.03 -10.12 30.78
N ASP A 290 9.52 -9.54 29.70
CA ASP A 290 8.84 -10.30 28.66
C ASP A 290 9.83 -11.29 28.01
N ILE A 291 9.46 -12.56 27.96
CA ILE A 291 10.29 -13.62 27.37
C ILE A 291 10.39 -13.50 25.84
N LEU A 292 9.46 -12.78 25.22
CA LEU A 292 9.39 -12.58 23.77
C LEU A 292 10.12 -11.31 23.32
N ARG A 293 10.52 -10.48 24.28
CA ARG A 293 11.40 -9.35 24.05
C ARG A 293 12.84 -9.85 23.96
N ASP A 294 13.48 -9.62 22.82
CA ASP A 294 14.92 -9.84 22.69
C ASP A 294 15.67 -8.82 23.56
N THR A 295 16.14 -9.25 24.73
CA THR A 295 16.83 -8.39 25.70
C THR A 295 18.17 -7.87 25.20
N THR A 296 18.66 -8.40 24.08
CA THR A 296 19.87 -7.88 23.47
C THR A 296 19.55 -6.58 22.73
N LYS A 297 18.40 -6.47 22.07
CA LYS A 297 18.01 -5.28 21.30
C LYS A 297 17.44 -4.16 22.20
N PRO A 298 17.63 -2.88 21.84
CA PRO A 298 16.87 -1.79 22.44
C PRO A 298 15.36 -2.00 22.27
N SER A 299 14.56 -1.65 23.27
CA SER A 299 13.10 -1.78 23.23
C SER A 299 12.42 -0.43 23.12
N LEU A 300 11.34 -0.36 22.35
CA LEU A 300 10.46 0.83 22.32
C LEU A 300 9.98 1.22 23.72
N SER A 301 9.68 0.24 24.58
CA SER A 301 9.18 0.46 25.94
C SER A 301 10.18 1.15 26.88
N ASP A 302 11.46 1.13 26.56
CA ASP A 302 12.50 1.77 27.39
C ASP A 302 12.80 3.22 26.93
N HIS A 303 12.27 3.61 25.77
CA HIS A 303 12.61 4.85 25.08
C HIS A 303 11.34 5.53 24.52
N PRO A 304 10.40 5.97 25.38
CA PRO A 304 9.27 6.76 24.92
C PRO A 304 9.75 8.12 24.38
N GLY A 305 9.02 8.68 23.42
CA GLY A 305 9.36 9.98 22.82
C GLY A 305 9.24 10.02 21.30
N GLN A 306 9.91 10.99 20.69
CA GLN A 306 9.94 11.21 19.25
C GLN A 306 11.09 10.43 18.60
N TRP A 307 10.75 9.48 17.73
CA TRP A 307 11.70 8.63 17.04
C TRP A 307 11.96 9.14 15.63
N GLU A 308 13.23 9.19 15.24
CA GLU A 308 13.65 9.38 13.85
C GLU A 308 14.63 8.27 13.46
N CYS A 309 14.28 7.48 12.45
CA CYS A 309 15.08 6.37 11.95
C CYS A 309 15.48 6.62 10.50
N THR A 310 16.78 6.65 10.21
CA THR A 310 17.31 6.81 8.84
C THR A 310 17.95 5.52 8.37
N TYR A 311 17.42 4.93 7.31
CA TYR A 311 17.98 3.75 6.65
C TYR A 311 19.06 4.15 5.64
N ILE A 312 20.21 3.48 5.76
CA ILE A 312 21.44 3.80 5.05
C ILE A 312 21.99 2.53 4.40
N VAL A 313 22.32 2.64 3.11
CA VAL A 313 22.92 1.57 2.32
C VAL A 313 24.17 2.14 1.64
N ASN A 314 25.31 1.46 1.78
CA ASN A 314 26.58 1.89 1.18
C ASN A 314 26.93 3.37 1.47
N GLY A 315 26.59 3.86 2.67
CA GLY A 315 26.83 5.25 3.08
C GLY A 315 25.82 6.28 2.56
N GLN A 316 24.84 5.87 1.77
CA GLN A 316 23.79 6.73 1.22
C GLN A 316 22.47 6.59 2.00
N LYS A 317 21.81 7.71 2.30
CA LYS A 317 20.47 7.71 2.87
C LYS A 317 19.47 7.16 1.84
N VAL A 318 18.56 6.31 2.29
CA VAL A 318 17.51 5.73 1.45
C VAL A 318 16.15 6.29 1.80
N ARG A 319 15.82 6.26 3.09
CA ARG A 319 14.59 6.81 3.69
C ARG A 319 14.85 7.25 5.12
N THR A 320 14.04 8.19 5.59
CA THR A 320 13.95 8.56 7.01
C THR A 320 12.50 8.47 7.44
N TRP A 321 12.22 7.82 8.58
CA TRP A 321 10.87 7.70 9.14
C TRP A 321 10.78 8.35 10.50
N ARG A 322 9.63 8.97 10.78
CA ARG A 322 9.33 9.62 12.06
C ARG A 322 8.03 9.11 12.64
N PHE A 323 8.05 8.83 13.94
CA PHE A 323 6.90 8.36 14.70
C PHE A 323 7.08 8.64 16.20
N THR A 324 6.00 8.53 16.96
CA THR A 324 6.01 8.73 18.42
C THR A 324 5.78 7.41 19.14
N VAL A 325 6.53 7.16 20.21
CA VAL A 325 6.30 6.05 21.13
C VAL A 325 5.79 6.59 22.47
N GLY A 326 4.69 6.02 22.95
CA GLY A 326 4.06 6.38 24.22
C GLY A 326 4.80 5.82 25.43
N GLN A 327 4.39 6.26 26.63
CA GLN A 327 4.95 5.78 27.90
C GLN A 327 4.66 4.29 28.17
N ASP A 328 3.69 3.72 27.48
CA ASP A 328 3.35 2.30 27.50
C ASP A 328 4.23 1.46 26.54
N GLY A 329 5.13 2.10 25.79
CA GLY A 329 5.97 1.46 24.80
C GLY A 329 5.27 1.12 23.50
N ASN A 330 4.03 1.60 23.30
CA ASN A 330 3.30 1.44 22.06
C ASN A 330 3.54 2.65 21.14
N ILE A 331 3.63 2.35 19.85
CA ILE A 331 3.66 3.38 18.82
C ILE A 331 2.31 4.09 18.85
N GLN A 332 2.34 5.43 18.84
CA GLN A 332 1.12 6.23 18.91
C GLN A 332 0.50 6.37 17.51
N PRO A 333 -0.85 6.39 17.42
CA PRO A 333 -1.55 6.67 16.18
C PRO A 333 -1.11 8.00 15.55
N HIS A 334 -0.87 7.97 14.25
CA HIS A 334 -0.62 9.19 13.48
C HIS A 334 -1.91 10.04 13.41
N PRO A 335 -1.84 11.39 13.39
CA PRO A 335 -3.02 12.25 13.23
C PRO A 335 -3.94 11.86 12.05
N GLU A 336 -3.36 11.41 10.92
CA GLU A 336 -4.11 10.91 9.75
C GLU A 336 -5.09 9.76 10.07
N GLU A 337 -4.78 8.92 11.07
CA GLU A 337 -5.63 7.80 11.50
C GLU A 337 -6.97 8.29 12.08
N GLN A 338 -6.97 9.47 12.72
CA GLN A 338 -8.19 10.09 13.25
C GLN A 338 -9.17 10.52 12.14
N HIS A 339 -8.69 10.60 10.90
CA HIS A 339 -9.51 10.92 9.72
C HIS A 339 -10.06 9.68 9.01
N GLY A 340 -10.00 8.50 9.65
CA GLY A 340 -10.61 7.27 9.16
C GLY A 340 -9.71 6.39 8.29
N LEU A 341 -8.39 6.60 8.35
CA LEU A 341 -7.41 5.61 7.88
C LEU A 341 -7.40 4.44 8.87
N GLY A 342 -7.72 3.24 8.39
CA GLY A 342 -7.76 2.02 9.18
C GLY A 342 -6.51 1.16 8.93
N LEU A 343 -5.89 0.69 10.00
CA LEU A 343 -4.70 -0.15 10.00
C LEU A 343 -4.89 -1.34 10.95
N ALA A 344 -4.09 -2.39 10.78
CA ALA A 344 -4.10 -3.52 11.72
C ALA A 344 -3.72 -3.10 13.14
N PRO A 345 -4.18 -3.81 14.19
CA PRO A 345 -3.75 -3.55 15.55
C PRO A 345 -2.22 -3.53 15.67
N GLY A 346 -1.68 -2.51 16.33
CA GLY A 346 -0.22 -2.33 16.49
C GLY A 346 0.49 -1.75 15.26
N ALA A 347 -0.24 -1.45 14.19
CA ALA A 347 0.28 -0.76 13.02
C ALA A 347 -0.19 0.70 12.96
N HIS A 348 0.74 1.59 12.62
CA HIS A 348 0.51 3.03 12.59
C HIS A 348 1.19 3.65 11.37
N LEU A 349 0.56 4.69 10.81
CA LEU A 349 1.17 5.46 9.74
C LEU A 349 2.42 6.18 10.27
N VAL A 350 3.44 6.33 9.43
CA VAL A 350 4.64 7.10 9.78
C VAL A 350 4.96 8.12 8.72
N GLU A 351 5.51 9.26 9.14
CA GLU A 351 6.00 10.26 8.20
C GLU A 351 7.29 9.75 7.56
N MET A 352 7.31 9.60 6.24
CA MET A 352 8.49 9.19 5.49
C MET A 352 9.06 10.36 4.70
N ALA A 353 10.37 10.58 4.83
CA ALA A 353 11.14 11.46 3.99
C ALA A 353 12.01 10.66 3.01
N ILE A 354 12.04 11.13 1.76
CA ILE A 354 12.92 10.65 0.70
C ILE A 354 14.06 11.68 0.54
N PRO A 355 15.34 11.26 0.44
CA PRO A 355 16.45 12.18 0.24
C PRO A 355 16.30 13.00 -1.05
N ASP A 356 16.87 14.20 -1.07
CA ASP A 356 16.85 15.09 -2.25
C ASP A 356 17.31 14.35 -3.52
N GLY A 357 16.53 14.46 -4.59
CA GLY A 357 16.78 13.76 -5.86
C GLY A 357 16.43 12.26 -5.86
N GLY A 358 15.93 11.72 -4.75
CA GLY A 358 15.60 10.30 -4.58
C GLY A 358 16.82 9.44 -4.24
N ALA A 359 16.57 8.22 -3.74
CA ALA A 359 17.60 7.23 -3.48
C ALA A 359 17.92 6.39 -4.74
N PHE A 360 18.97 5.57 -4.70
CA PHE A 360 19.30 4.65 -5.81
C PHE A 360 18.20 3.62 -6.09
N ILE A 361 17.34 3.33 -5.10
CA ILE A 361 16.18 2.46 -5.28
C ILE A 361 15.04 3.12 -6.07
N ASP A 362 15.03 4.44 -6.22
CA ASP A 362 13.92 5.16 -6.84
C ASP A 362 14.13 5.33 -8.34
N GLU A 363 13.28 4.71 -9.16
CA GLU A 363 13.25 4.95 -10.61
C GLU A 363 12.47 6.23 -10.91
N ARG A 364 11.30 6.37 -10.27
CA ARG A 364 10.40 7.50 -10.47
C ARG A 364 9.76 7.96 -9.17
N LEU A 365 9.66 9.28 -9.03
CA LEU A 365 8.95 9.95 -7.96
C LEU A 365 8.18 11.11 -8.58
N VAL A 366 6.87 11.15 -8.35
CA VAL A 366 5.95 12.09 -9.00
C VAL A 366 5.24 12.90 -7.92
N PRO A 367 5.81 14.03 -7.46
CA PRO A 367 5.32 14.77 -6.30
C PRO A 367 3.87 15.23 -6.44
N GLU A 368 3.46 15.62 -7.65
CA GLU A 368 2.08 16.04 -7.90
C GLU A 368 1.06 14.93 -7.65
N GLN A 369 1.43 13.65 -7.82
CA GLN A 369 0.56 12.52 -7.48
C GLN A 369 0.60 12.21 -5.99
N ALA A 370 1.77 12.28 -5.34
CA ALA A 370 1.85 12.08 -3.89
C ALA A 370 1.01 13.12 -3.13
N LYS A 371 0.92 14.36 -3.63
CA LYS A 371 0.10 15.42 -3.04
C LYS A 371 -1.41 15.17 -3.12
N THR A 372 -1.90 14.39 -4.08
CA THR A 372 -3.34 14.10 -4.18
C THR A 372 -3.80 13.07 -3.16
N GLY A 373 -2.89 12.24 -2.63
CA GLY A 373 -3.21 11.22 -1.65
C GLY A 373 -2.32 9.98 -1.72
N GLY A 374 -2.61 9.03 -0.84
CA GLY A 374 -2.06 7.67 -0.83
C GLY A 374 -3.17 6.63 -0.71
N PHE A 375 -2.84 5.36 -0.46
CA PHE A 375 -3.82 4.29 -0.26
C PHE A 375 -4.92 4.23 -1.34
N TYR A 376 -4.52 4.38 -2.60
CA TYR A 376 -5.38 4.43 -3.78
C TYR A 376 -6.37 5.60 -3.77
N GLY A 377 -5.81 6.81 -3.78
CA GLY A 377 -6.55 8.05 -4.01
C GLY A 377 -7.23 8.63 -2.76
N ARG A 378 -6.86 8.16 -1.56
CA ARG A 378 -7.29 8.78 -0.31
C ARG A 378 -6.51 10.07 -0.08
N ALA A 379 -7.21 11.20 -0.13
CA ALA A 379 -6.61 12.51 0.09
C ALA A 379 -6.11 12.69 1.53
N TRP A 380 -4.90 13.24 1.69
CA TRP A 380 -4.31 13.57 2.98
C TRP A 380 -5.14 14.61 3.73
N GLN A 381 -5.45 14.33 5.00
CA GLN A 381 -6.26 15.21 5.83
C GLN A 381 -5.42 15.95 6.87
N SER A 382 -4.44 15.27 7.46
CA SER A 382 -3.48 15.82 8.42
C SER A 382 -2.47 16.77 7.75
N GLU A 383 -2.00 17.77 8.50
CA GLU A 383 -0.99 18.71 8.01
C GLU A 383 0.38 18.01 7.87
N GLU A 384 0.66 17.05 8.74
CA GLU A 384 1.85 16.22 8.75
C GLU A 384 1.98 15.43 7.44
N MET A 385 0.92 14.72 7.01
CA MET A 385 0.97 13.98 5.73
C MET A 385 0.96 14.89 4.52
N LYS A 386 0.27 16.03 4.55
CA LYS A 386 0.36 17.03 3.48
C LYS A 386 1.79 17.55 3.33
N ALA A 387 2.47 17.82 4.45
CA ALA A 387 3.86 18.25 4.46
C ALA A 387 4.80 17.15 3.96
N ALA A 388 4.64 15.91 4.44
CA ALA A 388 5.42 14.76 3.97
C ALA A 388 5.27 14.53 2.46
N ALA A 389 4.03 14.56 1.95
CA ALA A 389 3.75 14.43 0.52
C ALA A 389 4.30 15.59 -0.31
N ALA A 390 4.26 16.82 0.21
CA ALA A 390 4.86 17.99 -0.44
C ALA A 390 6.40 17.93 -0.49
N GLY A 391 7.03 17.21 0.45
CA GLY A 391 8.47 17.00 0.52
C GLY A 391 9.00 15.90 -0.40
N ILE A 392 8.15 15.18 -1.13
CA ILE A 392 8.60 14.16 -2.09
C ILE A 392 9.37 14.82 -3.25
N PRO A 393 10.61 14.42 -3.55
CA PRO A 393 11.38 14.99 -4.65
C PRO A 393 10.87 14.46 -6.00
N ALA A 394 11.13 15.21 -7.07
CA ALA A 394 10.88 14.72 -8.43
C ALA A 394 12.05 13.86 -8.91
N LYS A 395 11.76 12.70 -9.49
CA LYS A 395 12.76 11.83 -10.13
C LYS A 395 12.13 11.08 -11.30
N GLY A 396 12.86 10.96 -12.41
CA GLY A 396 12.37 10.31 -13.62
C GLY A 396 11.17 11.04 -14.24
N THR A 397 10.53 10.40 -15.22
CA THR A 397 9.33 10.93 -15.88
C THR A 397 8.15 10.06 -15.49
N PRO A 398 6.96 10.58 -15.14
CA PRO A 398 5.80 9.72 -14.96
C PRO A 398 5.54 8.89 -16.23
N TRP A 399 5.18 7.62 -16.07
CA TRP A 399 4.66 6.84 -17.19
C TRP A 399 3.32 7.42 -17.67
N PRO A 400 3.02 7.32 -18.99
CA PRO A 400 1.74 7.77 -19.55
C PRO A 400 0.53 7.10 -18.88
#